data_AF-A0A646KMN1-F1
#
_entry.id   AF-A0A646KMN1-F1
#
_cell.length_a   1.000
_cell.length_b   1.000
_cell.length_c   1.000
_cell.angle_alpha   90.00
_cell.angle_beta   90.00
_cell.angle_gamma   90.00
#
_symmetry.space_group_name_H-M   'P 1'
#
loop_
_entity.id
_entity.type
_entity.pdbx_description
1 polymer ?
#
loop_
_entity_poly.entity_id
_entity_poly.type
_entity_poly.pdbx_seq_one_letter_code
_entity_poly.pdbx_strand_id
1 'polypeptide(L)'
;MKKKTVLPKMLSFSAPDLREQIEALPAGTALIGISTLGRAIAVDLDAESPHVLVCTGAGGGSTTLLRSLTAQFLHQGAHALVLDPKRISHLWAKALPTVTHRGNVAGIHDALTGLADELKRRLDLDGDLADVPRLIVALDEADATVRQLARYWKTFRQKDDPQTSPAITALEDALWAGRAARVHVILDGHPAGALGAAAREQFATVILARVTADTWRRLAPIAGPAPKQSRHPGRFHVIQHSAVHETQAIVMTDAEVVNWLTDPDDNQS
;
A
#
# COMPACT_ATOMS: atom_id res chain seq x y z
N MET A 1 28.85 -10.15 -15.29
CA MET A 1 27.98 -10.10 -14.09
C MET A 1 28.13 -8.74 -13.42
N LYS A 2 27.04 -8.00 -13.18
CA LYS A 2 27.11 -6.77 -12.35
C LYS A 2 27.42 -7.17 -10.91
N LYS A 3 28.38 -6.49 -10.28
CA LYS A 3 28.79 -6.74 -8.89
C LYS A 3 27.61 -6.41 -7.97
N LYS A 4 27.15 -7.40 -7.18
CA LYS A 4 26.11 -7.16 -6.17
C LYS A 4 26.68 -6.29 -5.06
N THR A 5 25.97 -5.24 -4.71
CA THR A 5 26.24 -4.36 -3.58
C THR A 5 25.72 -5.01 -2.31
N VAL A 6 26.47 -4.86 -1.21
CA VAL A 6 25.98 -5.24 0.11
C VAL A 6 24.86 -4.29 0.49
N LEU A 7 23.67 -4.82 0.72
CA LEU A 7 22.53 -4.01 1.17
C LEU A 7 22.78 -3.46 2.59
N PRO A 8 22.44 -2.18 2.85
CA PRO A 8 22.62 -1.58 4.17
C PRO A 8 21.78 -2.33 5.21
N LYS A 9 22.21 -2.38 6.49
CA LYS A 9 21.43 -3.08 7.53
C LYS A 9 20.05 -2.46 7.77
N MET A 10 19.97 -1.15 7.60
CA MET A 10 18.78 -0.33 7.74
C MET A 10 18.91 0.86 6.80
N LEU A 11 17.79 1.29 6.22
CA LEU A 11 17.72 2.46 5.36
C LEU A 11 16.76 3.45 6.03
N SER A 12 17.31 4.29 6.90
CA SER A 12 16.56 5.19 7.78
C SER A 12 16.15 6.45 7.04
N PHE A 13 14.89 6.90 7.17
CA PHE A 13 14.44 8.17 6.60
C PHE A 13 15.22 9.38 7.12
N SER A 14 15.60 9.38 8.40
CA SER A 14 16.49 10.39 8.98
C SER A 14 17.90 10.50 8.35
N ALA A 15 18.28 9.66 7.38
CA ALA A 15 19.54 9.84 6.66
C ALA A 15 19.43 11.04 5.70
N PRO A 16 20.30 12.07 5.79
CA PRO A 16 20.16 13.31 5.01
C PRO A 16 19.96 13.08 3.52
N ASP A 17 20.83 12.28 2.90
CA ASP A 17 20.79 12.01 1.47
C ASP A 17 19.53 11.26 1.02
N LEU A 18 18.87 10.51 1.92
CA LEU A 18 17.71 9.71 1.56
C LEU A 18 16.44 10.56 1.48
N ARG A 19 16.31 11.54 2.36
CA ARG A 19 15.19 12.47 2.37
C ARG A 19 15.15 13.30 1.09
N GLU A 20 16.27 13.91 0.71
CA GLU A 20 16.39 14.67 -0.55
C GLU A 20 16.08 13.79 -1.77
N GLN A 21 16.52 12.53 -1.76
CA GLN A 21 16.19 11.58 -2.84
C GLN A 21 14.69 11.27 -2.93
N ILE A 22 13.99 11.20 -1.80
CA ILE A 22 12.54 10.98 -1.76
C ILE A 22 11.79 12.22 -2.24
N GLU A 23 12.22 13.42 -1.83
CA GLU A 23 11.60 14.69 -2.24
C GLU A 23 11.83 14.99 -3.72
N ALA A 24 12.96 14.56 -4.29
CA ALA A 24 13.24 14.68 -5.72
C ALA A 24 12.50 13.67 -6.61
N LEU A 25 11.73 12.74 -6.04
CA LEU A 25 10.96 11.78 -6.81
C LEU A 25 9.82 12.47 -7.59
N PRO A 26 9.51 12.02 -8.83
CA PRO A 26 8.35 12.51 -9.55
C PRO A 26 7.04 12.33 -8.76
N ALA A 27 6.11 13.26 -8.93
CA ALA A 27 4.78 13.15 -8.34
C ALA A 27 4.12 11.81 -8.73
N GLY A 28 3.46 11.16 -7.76
CA GLY A 28 2.87 9.83 -7.97
C GLY A 28 3.87 8.67 -7.82
N THR A 29 5.12 8.93 -7.44
CA THR A 29 6.11 7.88 -7.17
C THR A 29 6.55 7.86 -5.71
N ALA A 30 6.85 6.69 -5.15
CA ALA A 30 7.30 6.56 -3.77
C ALA A 30 8.42 5.53 -3.64
N LEU A 31 9.50 5.88 -2.95
CA LEU A 31 10.64 5.01 -2.75
C LEU A 31 10.25 3.83 -1.86
N ILE A 32 10.45 2.62 -2.38
CA ILE A 32 10.36 1.38 -1.59
C ILE A 32 11.69 1.18 -0.87
N GLY A 33 12.81 1.27 -1.60
CA GLY A 33 14.14 1.08 -1.03
C GLY A 33 15.26 0.90 -2.06
N ILE A 34 16.43 0.43 -1.60
CA ILE A 34 17.60 0.20 -2.45
C ILE A 34 17.81 -1.30 -2.69
N SER A 35 18.03 -1.69 -3.94
CA SER A 35 18.28 -3.07 -4.34
C SER A 35 19.75 -3.51 -4.19
N THR A 36 20.00 -4.82 -4.25
CA THR A 36 21.36 -5.39 -4.30
C THR A 36 22.20 -4.93 -5.51
N LEU A 37 21.60 -4.22 -6.48
CA LEU A 37 22.33 -3.60 -7.59
C LEU A 37 22.63 -2.11 -7.35
N GLY A 38 22.35 -1.60 -6.15
CA GLY A 38 22.48 -0.18 -5.82
C GLY A 38 21.43 0.71 -6.50
N ARG A 39 20.36 0.12 -7.05
CA ARG A 39 19.27 0.87 -7.70
C ARG A 39 18.17 1.20 -6.71
N ALA A 40 17.69 2.44 -6.75
CA ALA A 40 16.42 2.81 -6.14
C ALA A 40 15.28 2.04 -6.79
N ILE A 41 14.42 1.46 -5.95
CA ILE A 41 13.21 0.73 -6.33
C ILE A 41 12.05 1.53 -5.77
N ALA A 42 11.14 1.97 -6.64
CA ALA A 42 10.03 2.86 -6.30
C ALA A 42 8.71 2.31 -6.86
N VAL A 43 7.62 2.65 -6.20
CA VAL A 43 6.26 2.56 -6.75
C VAL A 43 6.07 3.70 -7.73
N ASP A 44 5.37 3.44 -8.83
CA ASP A 44 4.86 4.45 -9.76
C ASP A 44 3.35 4.24 -9.92
N LEU A 45 2.57 5.24 -9.50
CA LEU A 45 1.10 5.21 -9.53
C LEU A 45 0.51 5.70 -10.86
N ASP A 46 1.32 6.16 -11.81
CA ASP A 46 0.87 6.53 -13.15
C ASP A 46 1.15 5.43 -14.20
N ALA A 47 1.94 4.43 -13.81
CA ALA A 47 2.15 3.20 -14.57
C ALA A 47 0.86 2.38 -14.78
N GLU A 48 0.94 1.35 -15.64
CA GLU A 48 -0.23 0.65 -16.17
C GLU A 48 -1.17 0.02 -15.11
N SER A 49 -0.67 -0.40 -13.94
CA SER A 49 -1.48 -0.92 -12.83
C SER A 49 -1.04 -0.31 -11.50
N PRO A 50 -1.77 0.66 -10.94
CA PRO A 50 -1.20 1.57 -9.94
C PRO A 50 -1.53 1.15 -8.50
N HIS A 51 -1.41 -0.14 -8.20
CA HIS A 51 -1.66 -0.69 -6.87
C HIS A 51 -0.46 -1.50 -6.37
N VAL A 52 -0.34 -1.57 -5.06
CA VAL A 52 0.76 -2.25 -4.37
C VAL A 52 0.22 -3.37 -3.51
N LEU A 53 0.67 -4.59 -3.78
CA LEU A 53 0.43 -5.74 -2.91
C LEU A 53 1.65 -5.95 -2.02
N VAL A 54 1.45 -5.90 -0.71
CA VAL A 54 2.42 -6.28 0.30
C VAL A 54 1.99 -7.64 0.84
N CYS A 55 2.87 -8.63 0.76
CA CYS A 55 2.59 -9.96 1.28
C CYS A 55 3.74 -10.41 2.17
N THR A 56 3.49 -10.43 3.47
CA THR A 56 4.54 -10.76 4.45
C THR A 56 4.12 -11.84 5.43
N GLY A 57 5.08 -12.67 5.81
CA GLY A 57 4.96 -13.45 7.05
C GLY A 57 5.07 -12.55 8.28
N ALA A 58 4.62 -13.05 9.45
CA ALA A 58 4.65 -12.28 10.70
C ALA A 58 6.01 -11.61 10.99
N GLY A 59 5.95 -10.32 11.36
CA GLY A 59 7.14 -9.50 11.59
C GLY A 59 7.96 -9.19 10.34
N GLY A 60 7.41 -9.42 9.13
CA GLY A 60 8.06 -9.10 7.86
C GLY A 60 8.13 -7.61 7.53
N GLY A 61 7.40 -6.76 8.29
CA GLY A 61 7.49 -5.30 8.19
C GLY A 61 6.44 -4.65 7.30
N SER A 62 5.30 -5.31 7.03
CA SER A 62 4.22 -4.76 6.21
C SER A 62 3.71 -3.42 6.74
N THR A 63 3.38 -3.33 8.03
CA THR A 63 2.91 -2.07 8.65
C THR A 63 3.86 -0.90 8.43
N THR A 64 5.17 -1.11 8.62
CA THR A 64 6.19 -0.07 8.40
C THR A 64 6.26 0.33 6.93
N LEU A 65 6.14 -0.62 6.02
CA LEU A 65 6.15 -0.35 4.58
C LEU A 65 4.90 0.42 4.14
N LEU A 66 3.70 -0.01 4.58
CA LEU A 66 2.44 0.71 4.31
C LEU A 66 2.52 2.16 4.82
N ARG A 67 3.00 2.35 6.06
CA ARG A 67 3.22 3.69 6.63
C ARG A 67 4.18 4.52 5.79
N SER A 68 5.35 3.97 5.45
CA SER A 68 6.40 4.72 4.75
C SER A 68 6.01 5.10 3.32
N LEU A 69 5.28 4.23 2.60
CA LEU A 69 4.76 4.56 1.27
C LEU A 69 3.62 5.58 1.35
N THR A 70 2.69 5.40 2.29
CA THR A 70 1.56 6.33 2.46
C THR A 70 2.05 7.72 2.84
N ALA A 71 3.02 7.83 3.74
CA ALA A 71 3.61 9.11 4.13
C ALA A 71 4.22 9.88 2.95
N GLN A 72 4.93 9.19 2.06
CA GLN A 72 5.50 9.83 0.87
C GLN A 72 4.43 10.39 -0.07
N PHE A 73 3.33 9.65 -0.29
CA PHE A 73 2.23 10.15 -1.10
C PHE A 73 1.50 11.32 -0.43
N LEU A 74 1.31 11.28 0.89
CA LEU A 74 0.72 12.40 1.64
C LEU A 74 1.58 13.66 1.52
N HIS A 75 2.91 13.54 1.59
CA HIS A 75 3.83 14.66 1.38
C HIS A 75 3.70 15.27 -0.04
N GLN A 76 3.37 14.45 -1.04
CA GLN A 76 3.10 14.91 -2.40
C GLN A 76 1.68 15.49 -2.58
N GLY A 77 0.93 15.71 -1.50
CA GLY A 77 -0.41 16.28 -1.53
C GLY A 77 -1.54 15.26 -1.72
N ALA A 78 -1.28 13.96 -1.57
CA ALA A 78 -2.36 12.96 -1.56
C ALA A 78 -3.21 13.04 -0.28
N HIS A 79 -4.40 12.47 -0.34
CA HIS A 79 -5.20 12.10 0.83
C HIS A 79 -5.10 10.59 1.07
N ALA A 80 -5.38 10.14 2.30
CA ALA A 80 -5.36 8.72 2.61
C ALA A 80 -6.61 8.24 3.37
N LEU A 81 -7.10 7.07 2.98
CA LEU A 81 -7.99 6.23 3.77
C LEU A 81 -7.14 5.10 4.38
N VAL A 82 -6.92 5.15 5.70
CA VAL A 82 -6.12 4.17 6.44
C VAL A 82 -7.03 3.23 7.20
N LEU A 83 -7.02 1.96 6.82
CA LEU A 83 -7.82 0.89 7.40
C LEU A 83 -6.93 0.00 8.28
N ASP A 84 -7.03 0.19 9.60
CA ASP A 84 -6.22 -0.48 10.62
C ASP A 84 -7.11 -1.34 11.53
N PRO A 85 -7.43 -2.60 11.14
CA PRO A 85 -8.31 -3.48 11.92
C PRO A 85 -7.75 -3.81 13.32
N LYS A 86 -6.43 -3.69 13.52
CA LYS A 86 -5.79 -3.88 14.82
C LYS A 86 -5.93 -2.66 15.72
N ARG A 87 -6.21 -1.49 15.15
CA ARG A 87 -6.39 -0.19 15.84
C ARG A 87 -5.12 0.33 16.54
N ILE A 88 -3.97 -0.26 16.25
CA ILE A 88 -2.67 0.07 16.86
C ILE A 88 -1.53 0.21 15.85
N SER A 89 -1.70 -0.28 14.62
CA SER A 89 -0.64 -0.32 13.61
C SER A 89 -0.36 1.07 13.01
N HIS A 90 -1.40 1.90 12.87
CA HIS A 90 -1.34 3.18 12.16
C HIS A 90 -1.82 4.36 13.01
N LEU A 91 -1.43 4.43 14.28
CA LEU A 91 -1.85 5.51 15.18
C LEU A 91 -1.38 6.90 14.72
N TRP A 92 -0.25 7.00 14.01
CA TRP A 92 0.25 8.22 13.39
C TRP A 92 -0.79 8.93 12.50
N ALA A 93 -1.67 8.15 11.85
CA ALA A 93 -2.65 8.67 10.90
C ALA A 93 -3.78 9.47 11.56
N LYS A 94 -4.05 9.27 12.87
CA LYS A 94 -5.22 9.86 13.54
C LYS A 94 -5.16 11.37 13.70
N ALA A 95 -3.96 11.95 13.71
CA ALA A 95 -3.75 13.37 13.94
C ALA A 95 -3.65 14.20 12.64
N LEU A 96 -3.67 13.54 11.48
CA LEU A 96 -3.42 14.18 10.20
C LEU A 96 -4.74 14.57 9.50
N PRO A 97 -4.92 15.84 9.09
CA PRO A 97 -6.19 16.32 8.53
C PRO A 97 -6.52 15.70 7.16
N THR A 98 -5.50 15.31 6.40
CA THR A 98 -5.63 14.67 5.08
C THR A 98 -5.86 13.16 5.15
N VAL A 99 -6.01 12.61 6.37
CA VAL A 99 -6.13 11.17 6.58
C VAL A 99 -7.43 10.80 7.30
N THR A 100 -8.20 9.92 6.67
CA THR A 100 -9.32 9.24 7.30
C THR A 100 -8.85 7.90 7.85
N HIS A 101 -8.72 7.79 9.18
CA HIS A 101 -8.38 6.53 9.85
C HIS A 101 -9.63 5.79 10.34
N ARG A 102 -9.75 4.49 10.04
CA ARG A 102 -10.81 3.60 10.56
C ARG A 102 -10.21 2.26 10.99
N GLY A 103 -10.76 1.69 12.05
CA GLY A 103 -10.22 0.42 12.57
C GLY A 103 -11.21 -0.54 13.21
N ASN A 104 -12.45 -0.13 13.49
CA ASN A 104 -13.51 -1.09 13.83
C ASN A 104 -14.25 -1.50 12.55
N VAL A 105 -14.78 -2.72 12.50
CA VAL A 105 -15.36 -3.29 11.26
C VAL A 105 -16.52 -2.46 10.69
N ALA A 106 -17.38 -1.87 11.53
CA ALA A 106 -18.47 -1.01 11.07
C ALA A 106 -17.94 0.28 10.44
N GLY A 107 -16.98 0.94 11.09
CA GLY A 107 -16.34 2.14 10.54
C GLY A 107 -15.50 1.87 9.30
N ILE A 108 -14.90 0.67 9.17
CA ILE A 108 -14.24 0.23 7.93
C ILE A 108 -15.28 0.01 6.83
N HIS A 109 -16.41 -0.65 7.15
CA HIS A 109 -17.51 -0.85 6.21
C HIS A 109 -18.03 0.49 5.68
N ASP A 110 -18.38 1.42 6.56
CA ASP A 110 -18.90 2.73 6.17
C ASP A 110 -17.92 3.52 5.31
N ALA A 111 -16.62 3.49 5.65
CA ALA A 111 -15.60 4.20 4.89
C ALA A 111 -15.35 3.59 3.50
N LEU A 112 -15.43 2.26 3.36
CA LEU A 112 -15.37 1.61 2.06
C LEU A 112 -16.64 1.84 1.23
N THR A 113 -17.81 1.90 1.86
CA THR A 113 -19.04 2.32 1.15
C THR A 113 -18.92 3.76 0.65
N GLY A 114 -18.41 4.68 1.48
CA GLY A 114 -18.12 6.05 1.04
C GLY A 114 -17.02 6.14 -0.04
N LEU A 115 -16.08 5.19 -0.05
CA LEU A 115 -15.11 5.07 -1.15
C LEU A 115 -15.79 4.75 -2.48
N ALA A 116 -16.84 3.94 -2.50
CA ALA A 116 -17.61 3.67 -3.73
C ALA A 116 -18.27 4.95 -4.27
N ASP A 117 -18.85 5.76 -3.38
CA ASP A 117 -19.44 7.05 -3.77
C ASP A 117 -18.39 8.00 -4.33
N GLU A 118 -17.21 8.07 -3.70
CA GLU A 118 -16.09 8.88 -4.18
C GLU A 118 -15.55 8.37 -5.52
N LEU A 119 -15.43 7.06 -5.71
CA LEU A 119 -15.04 6.46 -7.00
C LEU A 119 -16.02 6.89 -8.09
N LYS A 120 -17.32 6.73 -7.84
CA LYS A 120 -18.36 7.13 -8.79
C LYS A 120 -18.28 8.61 -9.12
N ARG A 121 -18.20 9.48 -8.10
CA ARG A 121 -18.08 10.93 -8.27
C ARG A 121 -16.89 11.31 -9.16
N ARG A 122 -15.74 10.65 -8.99
CA ARG A 122 -14.53 10.92 -9.80
C ARG A 122 -14.63 10.39 -11.22
N LEU A 123 -15.26 9.24 -11.42
CA LEU A 123 -15.49 8.71 -12.77
C LEU A 123 -16.48 9.58 -13.55
N ASP A 124 -17.47 10.17 -12.87
CA ASP A 124 -18.42 11.13 -13.45
C ASP A 124 -17.77 12.49 -13.83
N LEU A 125 -16.49 12.71 -13.51
CA LEU A 125 -15.73 13.89 -13.97
C LEU A 125 -15.10 13.71 -15.36
N ASP A 126 -15.37 12.58 -16.05
CA ASP A 126 -14.90 12.29 -17.41
C ASP A 126 -13.38 12.48 -17.61
N GLY A 127 -12.60 12.22 -16.56
CA GLY A 127 -11.13 12.32 -16.56
C GLY A 127 -10.57 13.69 -16.17
N ASP A 128 -11.40 14.70 -15.90
CA ASP A 128 -10.96 15.99 -15.37
C ASP A 128 -10.65 15.88 -13.87
N LEU A 129 -9.48 15.34 -13.58
CA LEU A 129 -9.02 15.08 -12.22
C LEU A 129 -7.82 15.94 -11.82
N ALA A 130 -7.49 16.99 -12.58
CA ALA A 130 -6.27 17.78 -12.37
C ALA A 130 -6.14 18.28 -10.92
N ASP A 131 -7.22 18.88 -10.41
CA ASP A 131 -7.30 19.44 -9.05
C ASP A 131 -7.79 18.44 -7.99
N VAL A 132 -8.05 17.18 -8.36
CA VAL A 132 -8.50 16.15 -7.44
C VAL A 132 -7.29 15.44 -6.83
N PRO A 133 -7.06 15.53 -5.50
CA PRO A 133 -5.96 14.83 -4.86
C PRO A 133 -6.03 13.32 -5.09
N ARG A 134 -4.87 12.68 -5.26
CA ARG A 134 -4.77 11.22 -5.24
C ARG A 134 -5.32 10.70 -3.91
N LEU A 135 -6.09 9.63 -3.97
CA LEU A 135 -6.56 8.95 -2.76
C LEU A 135 -5.82 7.64 -2.58
N ILE A 136 -5.06 7.52 -1.50
CA ILE A 136 -4.37 6.29 -1.11
C ILE A 136 -5.25 5.50 -0.15
N VAL A 137 -5.63 4.28 -0.54
CA VAL A 137 -6.32 3.34 0.34
C VAL A 137 -5.26 2.38 0.91
N ALA A 138 -4.84 2.62 2.15
CA ALA A 138 -3.88 1.77 2.85
C ALA A 138 -4.62 0.80 3.76
N LEU A 139 -4.57 -0.49 3.43
CA LEU A 139 -5.29 -1.54 4.17
C LEU A 139 -4.31 -2.53 4.80
N ASP A 140 -4.22 -2.50 6.13
CA ASP A 140 -3.51 -3.49 6.92
C ASP A 140 -4.38 -4.75 7.12
N GLU A 141 -3.76 -5.92 7.13
CA GLU A 141 -4.40 -7.24 7.27
C GLU A 141 -5.69 -7.46 6.45
N ALA A 142 -5.64 -7.23 5.13
CA ALA A 142 -6.79 -7.31 4.24
C ALA A 142 -7.56 -8.64 4.32
N ASP A 143 -6.85 -9.77 4.45
CA ASP A 143 -7.47 -11.09 4.55
C ASP A 143 -8.41 -11.22 5.76
N ALA A 144 -7.98 -10.68 6.91
CA ALA A 144 -8.79 -10.68 8.11
C ALA A 144 -9.94 -9.69 8.00
N THR A 145 -9.67 -8.49 7.49
CA THR A 145 -10.65 -7.43 7.31
C THR A 145 -11.78 -7.85 6.39
N VAL A 146 -11.50 -8.44 5.22
CA VAL A 146 -12.56 -8.91 4.30
C VAL A 146 -13.43 -9.99 4.94
N ARG A 147 -12.84 -10.95 5.67
CA ARG A 147 -13.62 -11.96 6.39
C ARG A 147 -14.52 -11.33 7.47
N GLN A 148 -14.03 -10.30 8.16
CA GLN A 148 -14.82 -9.58 9.16
C GLN A 148 -15.95 -8.79 8.50
N LEU A 149 -15.70 -8.10 7.38
CA LEU A 149 -16.72 -7.39 6.61
C LEU A 149 -17.83 -8.32 6.11
N ALA A 150 -17.47 -9.51 5.58
CA ALA A 150 -18.46 -10.49 5.14
C ALA A 150 -19.35 -10.98 6.30
N ARG A 151 -18.76 -11.22 7.48
CA ARG A 151 -19.51 -11.62 8.68
C ARG A 151 -20.39 -10.50 9.22
N TYR A 152 -19.84 -9.28 9.27
CA TYR A 152 -20.57 -8.08 9.66
C TYR A 152 -21.79 -7.89 8.75
N TRP A 153 -21.59 -7.92 7.44
CA TRP A 153 -22.66 -7.76 6.47
C TRP A 153 -23.73 -8.85 6.58
N LYS A 154 -23.33 -10.12 6.73
CA LYS A 154 -24.29 -11.22 6.96
C LYS A 154 -25.17 -10.99 8.20
N THR A 155 -24.68 -10.24 9.18
CA THR A 155 -25.41 -9.96 10.42
C THR A 155 -26.39 -8.81 10.27
N PHE A 156 -26.04 -7.77 9.52
CA PHE A 156 -26.79 -6.52 9.46
C PHE A 156 -27.59 -6.29 8.17
N ARG A 157 -27.28 -7.03 7.09
CA ARG A 157 -28.01 -6.92 5.82
C ARG A 157 -29.48 -7.27 5.99
N GLN A 158 -30.33 -6.51 5.32
CA GLN A 158 -31.76 -6.75 5.20
C GLN A 158 -32.06 -7.76 4.07
N LYS A 159 -33.35 -8.09 3.92
CA LYS A 159 -33.79 -9.09 2.94
C LYS A 159 -33.46 -8.69 1.50
N ASP A 160 -33.61 -7.42 1.18
CA ASP A 160 -33.45 -6.88 -0.18
C ASP A 160 -32.05 -6.31 -0.43
N ASP A 161 -31.19 -6.33 0.59
CA ASP A 161 -29.79 -5.95 0.48
C ASP A 161 -28.98 -6.97 -0.33
N PRO A 162 -27.90 -6.53 -1.01
CA PRO A 162 -27.03 -7.44 -1.76
C PRO A 162 -26.45 -8.54 -0.86
N GLN A 163 -26.19 -9.71 -1.45
CA GLN A 163 -25.60 -10.83 -0.71
C GLN A 163 -24.15 -10.53 -0.29
N THR A 164 -23.39 -9.89 -1.18
CA THR A 164 -22.02 -9.44 -0.91
C THR A 164 -22.04 -8.09 -0.21
N SER A 165 -21.10 -7.89 0.72
CA SER A 165 -20.93 -6.61 1.42
C SER A 165 -20.61 -5.50 0.41
N PRO A 166 -21.36 -4.38 0.39
CA PRO A 166 -21.03 -3.20 -0.40
C PRO A 166 -19.59 -2.73 -0.21
N ALA A 167 -19.09 -2.76 1.02
CA ALA A 167 -17.69 -2.44 1.33
C ALA A 167 -16.65 -3.36 0.64
N ILE A 168 -16.96 -4.64 0.44
CA ILE A 168 -16.07 -5.56 -0.27
C ILE A 168 -16.09 -5.23 -1.76
N THR A 169 -17.28 -5.04 -2.33
CA THR A 169 -17.46 -4.61 -3.72
C THR A 169 -16.75 -3.28 -3.99
N ALA A 170 -16.84 -2.30 -3.09
CA ALA A 170 -16.15 -1.02 -3.22
C ALA A 170 -14.61 -1.16 -3.27
N LEU A 171 -14.05 -2.11 -2.51
CA LEU A 171 -12.61 -2.39 -2.54
C LEU A 171 -12.20 -3.09 -3.85
N GLU A 172 -13.05 -3.97 -4.38
CA GLU A 172 -12.86 -4.60 -5.70
C GLU A 172 -12.93 -3.57 -6.83
N ASP A 173 -13.92 -2.68 -6.80
CA ASP A 173 -14.09 -1.59 -7.76
C ASP A 173 -12.92 -0.59 -7.69
N ALA A 174 -12.40 -0.31 -6.49
CA ALA A 174 -11.21 0.51 -6.30
C ALA A 174 -9.96 -0.10 -6.94
N LEU A 175 -9.82 -1.43 -6.93
CA LEU A 175 -8.73 -2.10 -7.64
C LEU A 175 -8.91 -2.09 -9.16
N TRP A 176 -10.14 -2.13 -9.65
CA TRP A 176 -10.44 -2.22 -11.07
C TRP A 176 -10.44 -0.86 -11.77
N ALA A 177 -11.18 0.11 -11.21
CA ALA A 177 -11.39 1.43 -11.79
C ALA A 177 -10.54 2.53 -11.13
N GLY A 178 -9.78 2.19 -10.08
CA GLY A 178 -9.06 3.17 -9.26
C GLY A 178 -8.09 4.04 -10.05
N ARG A 179 -7.37 3.48 -11.05
CA ARG A 179 -6.46 4.25 -11.91
C ARG A 179 -7.19 5.43 -12.56
N ALA A 180 -8.33 5.19 -13.19
CA ALA A 180 -9.11 6.20 -13.87
C ALA A 180 -9.67 7.25 -12.90
N ALA A 181 -9.85 6.89 -11.63
CA ALA A 181 -10.31 7.78 -10.55
C ALA A 181 -9.17 8.37 -9.68
N ARG A 182 -7.89 8.17 -10.02
CA ARG A 182 -6.74 8.53 -9.15
C ARG A 182 -6.87 8.00 -7.71
N VAL A 183 -7.45 6.80 -7.57
CA VAL A 183 -7.56 6.03 -6.32
C VAL A 183 -6.58 4.86 -6.39
N HIS A 184 -5.74 4.71 -5.37
CA HIS A 184 -4.65 3.75 -5.37
C HIS A 184 -4.64 2.91 -4.10
N VAL A 185 -4.64 1.59 -4.24
CA VAL A 185 -4.68 0.66 -3.10
C VAL A 185 -3.27 0.17 -2.76
N ILE A 186 -2.88 0.29 -1.48
CA ILE A 186 -1.70 -0.35 -0.88
C ILE A 186 -2.23 -1.37 0.13
N LEU A 187 -2.11 -2.66 -0.21
CA LEU A 187 -2.80 -3.73 0.48
C LEU A 187 -1.82 -4.71 1.14
N ASP A 188 -1.89 -4.91 2.46
CA ASP A 188 -1.22 -6.01 3.14
C ASP A 188 -2.13 -7.25 3.17
N GLY A 189 -1.77 -8.29 2.41
CA GLY A 189 -2.59 -9.50 2.31
C GLY A 189 -2.05 -10.57 1.38
N HIS A 190 -2.88 -11.58 1.10
CA HIS A 190 -2.52 -12.72 0.27
C HIS A 190 -3.32 -12.78 -1.05
N PRO A 191 -2.69 -13.24 -2.15
CA PRO A 191 -3.28 -13.27 -3.49
C PRO A 191 -4.49 -14.19 -3.66
N ALA A 192 -4.63 -15.22 -2.82
CA ALA A 192 -5.76 -16.15 -2.85
C ALA A 192 -6.79 -15.84 -1.75
N GLY A 193 -6.58 -14.76 -1.00
CA GLY A 193 -7.41 -14.40 0.15
C GLY A 193 -8.37 -13.29 -0.20
N ALA A 194 -8.16 -12.10 0.37
CA ALA A 194 -9.11 -11.00 0.47
C ALA A 194 -9.96 -10.68 -0.79
N LEU A 195 -9.41 -10.73 -2.01
CA LEU A 195 -10.07 -10.19 -3.21
C LEU A 195 -10.07 -11.16 -4.41
N GLY A 196 -9.76 -12.44 -4.16
CA GLY A 196 -9.72 -13.48 -5.20
C GLY A 196 -8.53 -13.36 -6.18
N ALA A 197 -8.46 -14.30 -7.13
CA ALA A 197 -7.31 -14.44 -8.03
C ALA A 197 -7.19 -13.31 -9.07
N ALA A 198 -8.32 -12.76 -9.54
CA ALA A 198 -8.33 -11.70 -10.55
C ALA A 198 -7.76 -10.37 -10.02
N ALA A 199 -7.90 -10.10 -8.72
CA ALA A 199 -7.32 -8.92 -8.09
C ALA A 199 -5.79 -8.87 -8.20
N ARG A 200 -5.11 -10.01 -8.34
CA ARG A 200 -3.65 -10.07 -8.49
C ARG A 200 -3.15 -9.27 -9.69
N GLU A 201 -3.89 -9.27 -10.79
CA GLU A 201 -3.49 -8.61 -12.03
C GLU A 201 -3.54 -7.07 -11.93
N GLN A 202 -4.19 -6.55 -10.88
CA GLN A 202 -4.30 -5.11 -10.64
C GLN A 202 -3.07 -4.51 -9.91
N PHE A 203 -2.14 -5.35 -9.45
CA PHE A 203 -0.95 -4.91 -8.72
C PHE A 203 0.31 -4.95 -9.59
N ALA A 204 0.78 -3.80 -10.12
CA ALA A 204 2.07 -3.75 -10.84
C ALA A 204 3.26 -3.98 -9.90
N THR A 205 3.10 -3.66 -8.61
CA THR A 205 4.14 -3.83 -7.61
C THR A 205 3.70 -4.86 -6.59
N VAL A 206 4.47 -5.95 -6.47
CA VAL A 206 4.28 -6.97 -5.43
C VAL A 206 5.52 -7.03 -4.55
N ILE A 207 5.34 -6.93 -3.24
CA ILE A 207 6.42 -6.84 -2.26
C ILE A 207 6.32 -8.03 -1.30
N LEU A 208 7.33 -8.89 -1.30
CA LEU A 208 7.35 -10.15 -0.55
C LEU A 208 8.41 -10.14 0.56
N ALA A 209 8.04 -10.55 1.77
CA ALA A 209 9.00 -10.87 2.82
C ALA A 209 8.54 -12.06 3.67
N ARG A 210 9.47 -12.97 4.02
CA ARG A 210 9.18 -14.14 4.88
C ARG A 210 7.98 -14.98 4.44
N VAL A 211 7.70 -15.01 3.14
CA VAL A 211 6.61 -15.80 2.56
C VAL A 211 6.99 -17.27 2.47
N THR A 212 5.99 -18.15 2.36
CA THR A 212 6.19 -19.57 2.08
C THR A 212 6.66 -19.78 0.64
N ALA A 213 7.28 -20.93 0.36
CA ALA A 213 7.66 -21.30 -1.01
C ALA A 213 6.45 -21.35 -1.97
N ASP A 214 5.28 -21.67 -1.43
CA ASP A 214 4.03 -21.74 -2.18
C ASP A 214 3.52 -20.36 -2.59
N THR A 215 3.49 -19.40 -1.65
CA THR A 215 3.18 -18.00 -1.92
C THR A 215 4.20 -17.38 -2.88
N TRP A 216 5.49 -17.70 -2.73
CA TRP A 216 6.52 -17.26 -3.68
C TRP A 216 6.25 -17.73 -5.10
N ARG A 217 5.99 -19.03 -5.32
CA ARG A 217 5.70 -19.58 -6.65
C ARG A 217 4.51 -18.90 -7.31
N ARG A 218 3.47 -18.57 -6.54
CA ARG A 218 2.29 -17.84 -7.05
C ARG A 218 2.59 -16.40 -7.39
N LEU A 219 3.35 -15.69 -6.52
CA LEU A 219 3.52 -14.24 -6.61
C LEU A 219 4.71 -13.80 -7.46
N ALA A 220 5.74 -14.63 -7.56
CA ALA A 220 6.94 -14.42 -8.33
C ALA A 220 7.24 -15.62 -9.27
N PRO A 221 6.29 -16.02 -10.15
CA PRO A 221 6.45 -17.21 -11.00
C PRO A 221 7.60 -17.10 -12.01
N ILE A 222 7.99 -15.87 -12.34
CA ILE A 222 9.13 -15.53 -13.18
C ILE A 222 10.49 -15.74 -12.49
N ALA A 223 10.49 -15.89 -11.17
CA ALA A 223 11.70 -16.06 -10.38
C ALA A 223 12.01 -17.55 -10.20
N GLY A 224 13.27 -17.86 -9.92
CA GLY A 224 13.67 -19.19 -9.50
C GLY A 224 13.03 -19.62 -8.16
N PRO A 225 13.54 -20.70 -7.55
CA PRO A 225 13.05 -21.17 -6.25
C PRO A 225 13.03 -20.06 -5.19
N ALA A 226 12.09 -20.17 -4.25
CA ALA A 226 11.97 -19.21 -3.16
C ALA A 226 13.33 -19.06 -2.44
N PRO A 227 13.83 -17.82 -2.29
CA PRO A 227 15.09 -17.59 -1.61
C PRO A 227 14.95 -17.94 -0.13
N LYS A 228 16.09 -18.21 0.52
CA LYS A 228 16.13 -18.43 1.96
C LYS A 228 15.56 -17.19 2.66
N GLN A 229 14.63 -17.41 3.60
CA GLN A 229 14.00 -16.31 4.32
C GLN A 229 15.05 -15.49 5.08
N SER A 230 15.03 -14.18 4.85
CA SER A 230 15.85 -13.25 5.59
C SER A 230 15.25 -12.98 6.97
N ARG A 231 16.10 -12.98 7.99
CA ARG A 231 15.76 -12.52 9.34
C ARG A 231 15.96 -11.02 9.52
N HIS A 232 16.66 -10.37 8.59
CA HIS A 232 16.92 -8.94 8.67
C HIS A 232 15.63 -8.15 8.42
N PRO A 233 15.22 -7.27 9.35
CA PRO A 233 14.06 -6.39 9.16
C PRO A 233 14.21 -5.52 7.91
N GLY A 234 13.11 -5.31 7.19
CA GLY A 234 13.09 -4.47 5.99
C GLY A 234 13.73 -5.10 4.75
N ARG A 235 14.14 -6.37 4.78
CA ARG A 235 14.55 -7.10 3.57
C ARG A 235 13.34 -7.66 2.84
N PHE A 236 13.10 -7.15 1.65
CA PHE A 236 12.01 -7.55 0.78
C PHE A 236 12.51 -8.05 -0.58
N HIS A 237 11.65 -8.79 -1.27
CA HIS A 237 11.75 -9.02 -2.70
C HIS A 237 10.64 -8.24 -3.37
N VAL A 238 11.02 -7.25 -4.19
CA VAL A 238 10.08 -6.41 -4.94
C VAL A 238 9.98 -6.97 -6.35
N ILE A 239 8.77 -7.25 -6.80
CA ILE A 239 8.47 -7.73 -8.14
C ILE A 239 7.80 -6.61 -8.92
N GLN A 240 8.45 -6.19 -10.01
CA GLN A 240 8.01 -5.14 -10.93
C GLN A 240 8.55 -5.45 -12.33
N HIS A 241 7.83 -5.10 -13.40
CA HIS A 241 8.31 -5.18 -14.80
C HIS A 241 8.98 -6.51 -15.16
N SER A 242 8.38 -7.62 -14.72
CA SER A 242 8.92 -8.98 -14.92
C SER A 242 10.32 -9.22 -14.34
N ALA A 243 10.72 -8.48 -13.30
CA ALA A 243 11.96 -8.63 -12.57
C ALA A 243 11.71 -8.78 -11.07
N VAL A 244 12.68 -9.39 -10.37
CA VAL A 244 12.67 -9.51 -8.90
C VAL A 244 13.91 -8.83 -8.33
N HIS A 245 13.67 -7.91 -7.39
CA HIS A 245 14.69 -7.09 -6.76
C HIS A 245 14.75 -7.39 -5.27
N GLU A 246 15.83 -8.04 -4.82
CA GLU A 246 16.15 -8.08 -3.39
C GLU A 246 16.51 -6.67 -2.93
N THR A 247 15.74 -6.14 -1.99
CA THR A 247 15.65 -4.71 -1.66
C THR A 247 15.67 -4.53 -0.15
N GLN A 248 16.45 -3.54 0.32
CA GLN A 248 16.31 -3.01 1.68
C GLN A 248 15.31 -1.85 1.63
N ALA A 249 14.16 -2.02 2.26
CA ALA A 249 13.16 -0.97 2.32
C ALA A 249 13.57 0.17 3.23
N ILE A 250 13.07 1.36 2.89
CA ILE A 250 13.13 2.52 3.77
C ILE A 250 12.34 2.25 5.06
N VAL A 251 12.76 2.87 6.14
CA VAL A 251 12.07 2.82 7.43
C VAL A 251 11.76 4.24 7.86
N MET A 252 10.46 4.51 7.99
CA MET A 252 9.93 5.68 8.69
C MET A 252 9.21 5.24 9.96
N THR A 253 9.52 5.87 11.09
CA THR A 253 8.83 5.74 12.37
C THR A 253 7.56 6.60 12.38
N ASP A 254 6.66 6.37 13.34
CA ASP A 254 5.46 7.20 13.50
C ASP A 254 5.82 8.67 13.74
N ALA A 255 6.83 8.92 14.57
CA ALA A 255 7.30 10.28 14.87
C ALA A 255 7.90 10.97 13.65
N GLU A 256 8.75 10.28 12.88
CA GLU A 256 9.30 10.82 11.63
C GLU A 256 8.19 11.17 10.63
N VAL A 257 7.18 10.30 10.48
CA VAL A 257 6.05 10.57 9.57
C VAL A 257 5.25 11.78 10.03
N VAL A 258 4.89 11.85 11.31
CA VAL A 258 4.10 12.98 11.82
C VAL A 258 4.88 14.28 11.67
N ASN A 259 6.15 14.31 12.07
CA ASN A 259 6.98 15.50 11.94
C ASN A 259 7.05 15.95 10.47
N TRP A 260 7.42 15.05 9.56
CA TRP A 260 7.56 15.38 8.13
C TRP A 260 6.26 15.88 7.48
N LEU A 261 5.10 15.40 7.93
CA LEU A 261 3.80 15.78 7.37
C LEU A 261 3.16 17.01 8.05
N THR A 262 3.74 17.51 9.14
CA THR A 262 3.15 18.63 9.91
C THR A 262 4.11 19.79 10.13
N ASP A 263 5.40 19.64 9.80
CA ASP A 263 6.37 20.71 9.93
C ASP A 263 6.08 21.83 8.92
N PRO A 264 5.77 23.07 9.36
CA PRO A 264 5.48 24.19 8.47
C PRO A 264 6.69 24.63 7.64
N ASP A 265 7.92 24.31 8.05
CA ASP A 265 9.14 24.70 7.34
C ASP A 265 9.41 23.80 6.11
N ASP A 266 8.72 22.66 5.99
CA ASP A 266 8.86 21.71 4.87
C ASP A 266 8.00 22.06 3.64
N ASN A 267 6.96 22.91 3.79
CA ASN A 267 6.05 23.30 2.70
C ASN A 267 6.55 24.49 1.83
N GLN A 268 7.81 24.92 2.00
CA GLN A 268 8.38 26.07 1.26
C GLN A 268 9.61 25.75 0.39
N SER A 269 9.87 24.47 0.08
CA SER A 269 10.99 24.05 -0.78
C SER A 269 10.59 23.83 -2.24
#